data_AF-A0A7S4BNL2-F1
#
_entry.id   AF-A0A7S4BNL2-F1
#
_cell.length_a   1.000
_cell.length_b   1.000
_cell.length_c   1.000
_cell.angle_alpha   90.00
_cell.angle_beta   90.00
_cell.angle_gamma   90.00
#
_symmetry.space_group_name_H-M   'P 1'
#
loop_
_entity.id
_entity.type
_entity.pdbx_description
1 polymer ?
#
loop_
_entity_poly.entity_id
_entity_poly.type
_entity_poly.pdbx_seq_one_letter_code
_entity_poly.pdbx_strand_id
1 'polypeptide(L)'
;MIYITPQCLPNFNGIALPETGGKVNLAMGCPTSAKVPAALESDDVTAVADYLRDNFKAFALPFEAVAKQWVAQPWNTTGMVHCNFYHSSTLRLAIMGDAAHATSPSIGQGMNTALADAAAFDDLLDRHYDDIDAVLPAFSKERVKEGNALTSIAYYVYPMSDFQNLRNTVVNILRNILHRYLPSLVAPDPLVSIGKGGKLSEAYAEMTRMGRLAAARRVNDDLRRGWFEKRVGLIKA
;
A
#
# COMPACT_ATOMS: atom_id res chain seq x y z
N MET A 1 7.25 16.27 4.85
CA MET A 1 7.83 15.57 3.69
C MET A 1 8.02 14.11 4.07
N ILE A 2 7.52 13.15 3.29
CA ILE A 2 7.67 11.71 3.57
C ILE A 2 9.05 11.27 3.08
N TYR A 3 9.78 10.51 3.89
CA TYR A 3 11.09 9.95 3.50
C TYR A 3 10.97 8.44 3.32
N ILE A 4 11.21 7.96 2.11
CA ILE A 4 11.29 6.52 1.84
C ILE A 4 12.70 6.06 2.20
N THR A 5 12.81 5.03 3.03
CA THR A 5 14.09 4.46 3.48
C THR A 5 14.22 3.03 2.95
N PRO A 6 14.53 2.85 1.65
CA PRO A 6 14.67 1.53 1.06
C PRO A 6 15.87 0.82 1.68
N GLN A 7 15.74 -0.49 1.95
CA GLN A 7 16.80 -1.32 2.56
C GLN A 7 17.42 -0.68 3.82
N CYS A 8 16.61 -0.02 4.65
CA CYS A 8 17.05 0.64 5.87
C CYS A 8 17.70 -0.31 6.90
N LEU A 9 17.32 -1.60 6.87
CA LEU A 9 17.98 -2.73 7.53
C LEU A 9 18.06 -3.90 6.54
N PRO A 10 18.89 -4.93 6.78
CA PRO A 10 18.92 -6.14 5.96
C PRO A 10 17.52 -6.77 5.79
N ASN A 11 17.01 -6.80 4.56
CA ASN A 11 15.67 -7.28 4.17
C ASN A 11 14.47 -6.40 4.59
N PHE A 12 14.69 -5.24 5.22
CA PHE A 12 13.61 -4.32 5.60
C PHE A 12 13.60 -3.08 4.74
N ASN A 13 12.40 -2.65 4.37
CA ASN A 13 12.15 -1.32 3.85
C ASN A 13 11.42 -0.51 4.91
N GLY A 14 11.58 0.81 4.85
CA GLY A 14 10.89 1.70 5.78
C GLY A 14 10.41 2.99 5.15
N ILE A 15 9.59 3.69 5.92
CA ILE A 15 9.11 5.03 5.65
C ILE A 15 9.25 5.82 6.95
N ALA A 16 9.80 7.04 6.84
CA ALA A 16 9.88 7.97 7.94
C ALA A 16 8.95 9.17 7.67
N LEU A 17 8.06 9.45 8.62
CA LEU A 17 7.11 10.54 8.59
C LEU A 17 7.50 11.58 9.65
N PRO A 18 7.68 12.86 9.27
CA PRO A 18 7.93 13.90 10.24
C PRO A 18 6.68 14.12 11.08
N GLU A 19 6.88 14.23 12.39
CA GLU A 19 5.84 14.43 13.39
C GLU A 19 6.02 15.77 14.09
N THR A 20 4.96 16.24 14.73
CA THR A 20 5.01 17.46 15.54
C THR A 20 6.02 17.34 16.68
N GLY A 21 6.57 18.49 17.11
CA GLY A 21 7.56 18.53 18.19
C GLY A 21 8.96 18.01 17.81
N GLY A 22 9.34 18.09 16.53
CA GLY A 22 10.67 17.68 16.07
C GLY A 22 10.88 16.16 16.11
N LYS A 23 9.80 15.38 16.06
CA LYS A 23 9.82 13.92 16.11
C LYS A 23 9.74 13.33 14.71
N VAL A 24 10.01 12.03 14.62
CA VAL A 24 9.82 11.23 13.41
C VAL A 24 9.14 9.92 13.80
N ASN A 25 8.15 9.51 13.01
CA ASN A 25 7.57 8.19 13.07
C ASN A 25 8.26 7.32 12.01
N LEU A 26 8.81 6.19 12.43
CA LEU A 26 9.49 5.24 11.56
C LEU A 26 8.68 3.95 11.50
N ALA A 27 8.18 3.62 10.31
CA ALA A 27 7.57 2.33 10.03
C ALA A 27 8.54 1.50 9.19
N MET A 28 8.89 0.29 9.65
CA MET A 28 9.74 -0.64 8.93
C MET A 28 9.04 -1.99 8.79
N GLY A 29 9.27 -2.67 7.68
CA GLY A 29 8.70 -4.00 7.44
C GLY A 29 9.52 -4.80 6.44
N CYS A 30 9.40 -6.12 6.56
CA CYS A 30 9.97 -7.08 5.64
C CYS A 30 8.89 -8.02 5.11
N PRO A 31 9.08 -8.67 3.94
CA PRO A 31 8.20 -9.74 3.49
C PRO A 31 8.15 -10.88 4.52
N THR A 32 7.01 -11.56 4.62
CA THR A 32 6.86 -12.74 5.49
C THR A 32 7.75 -13.92 5.10
N SER A 33 8.33 -13.90 3.91
CA SER A 33 9.31 -14.87 3.42
C SER A 33 10.74 -14.53 3.83
N ALA A 34 11.01 -13.31 4.28
CA ALA A 34 12.35 -12.88 4.66
C ALA A 34 12.70 -13.41 6.05
N LYS A 35 13.98 -13.77 6.23
CA LYS A 35 14.51 -14.11 7.55
C LYS A 35 14.69 -12.82 8.35
N VAL A 36 14.01 -12.73 9.48
CA VAL A 36 14.22 -11.66 10.46
C VAL A 36 15.49 -11.99 11.27
N PRO A 37 16.40 -11.02 11.47
CA PRO A 37 17.52 -11.16 12.39
C PRO A 37 17.04 -11.45 13.82
N ALA A 38 17.60 -12.48 14.46
CA ALA A 38 17.21 -12.87 15.82
C ALA A 38 17.37 -11.73 16.86
N ALA A 39 18.31 -10.81 16.64
CA ALA A 39 18.47 -9.64 17.49
C ALA A 39 17.25 -8.71 17.45
N LEU A 40 16.55 -8.59 16.32
CA LEU A 40 15.33 -7.79 16.20
C LEU A 40 14.10 -8.47 16.81
N GLU A 41 14.15 -9.79 17.01
CA GLU A 41 13.09 -10.57 17.68
C GLU A 41 13.36 -10.75 19.18
N SER A 42 14.44 -10.17 19.70
CA SER A 42 14.83 -10.27 21.10
C SER A 42 14.06 -9.27 21.97
N ASP A 43 13.71 -9.68 23.19
CA ASP A 43 13.21 -8.79 24.24
C ASP A 43 14.33 -7.98 24.94
N ASP A 44 15.60 -8.23 24.60
CA ASP A 44 16.73 -7.46 25.12
C ASP A 44 16.93 -6.16 24.32
N VAL A 45 16.60 -5.05 24.97
CA VAL A 45 16.79 -3.68 24.46
C VAL A 45 18.23 -3.44 24.01
N THR A 46 19.24 -3.98 24.70
CA THR A 46 20.65 -3.76 24.36
C THR A 46 20.99 -4.48 23.07
N ALA A 47 20.58 -5.74 22.93
CA ALA A 47 20.77 -6.52 21.70
C ALA A 47 20.11 -5.86 20.49
N VAL A 48 18.89 -5.34 20.65
CA VAL A 48 18.18 -4.60 19.59
C VAL A 48 18.91 -3.29 19.26
N ALA A 49 19.34 -2.52 20.27
CA ALA A 49 20.04 -1.25 20.07
C ALA A 49 21.37 -1.44 19.33
N ASP A 50 22.15 -2.45 19.71
CA ASP A 50 23.41 -2.80 19.05
C ASP A 50 23.19 -3.21 17.60
N TYR A 51 22.19 -4.06 17.35
CA TYR A 51 21.84 -4.44 15.98
C TYR A 51 21.44 -3.24 15.13
N LEU A 52 20.57 -2.37 15.65
CA LEU A 52 20.15 -1.15 14.93
C LEU A 52 21.34 -0.23 14.68
N ARG A 53 22.25 -0.07 15.63
CA ARG A 53 23.44 0.78 15.49
C ARG A 53 24.36 0.30 14.36
N ASP A 54 24.53 -1.01 14.23
CA ASP A 54 25.43 -1.60 13.24
C ASP A 54 24.81 -1.71 11.84
N ASN A 55 23.47 -1.78 11.76
CA ASN A 55 22.78 -2.16 10.52
C ASN A 55 21.85 -1.09 9.96
N PHE A 56 21.42 -0.10 10.74
CA PHE A 56 20.49 0.93 10.27
C PHE A 56 21.23 1.98 9.43
N LYS A 57 20.86 2.12 8.15
CA LYS A 57 21.62 2.92 7.18
C LYS A 57 20.96 4.23 6.76
N ALA A 58 19.74 4.50 7.20
CA ALA A 58 18.97 5.63 6.66
C ALA A 58 19.44 6.98 7.23
N PHE A 59 19.60 7.08 8.56
CA PHE A 59 20.03 8.28 9.27
C PHE A 59 20.36 7.94 10.72
N ALA A 60 20.98 8.87 11.46
CA ALA A 60 21.29 8.67 12.88
C ALA A 60 20.01 8.62 13.73
N LEU A 61 19.95 7.67 14.67
CA LEU A 61 18.84 7.49 15.60
C LEU A 61 19.34 7.44 17.05
N PRO A 62 18.50 7.79 18.04
CA PRO A 62 18.76 7.47 19.45
C PRO A 62 18.49 5.99 19.69
N PHE A 63 19.46 5.13 19.34
CA PHE A 63 19.28 3.68 19.22
C PHE A 63 18.70 3.00 20.48
N GLU A 64 19.10 3.42 21.67
CA GLU A 64 18.58 2.86 22.93
C GLU A 64 17.11 3.24 23.14
N ALA A 65 16.71 4.46 22.76
CA ALA A 65 15.32 4.89 22.86
C ALA A 65 14.44 4.19 21.82
N VAL A 66 14.96 4.01 20.60
CA VAL A 66 14.28 3.26 19.53
C VAL A 66 14.14 1.79 19.90
N ALA A 67 15.19 1.16 20.43
CA ALA A 67 15.15 -0.23 20.86
C ALA A 67 14.15 -0.48 21.99
N LYS A 68 14.04 0.45 22.95
CA LYS A 68 12.99 0.39 23.99
C LYS A 68 11.59 0.40 23.39
N GLN A 69 11.35 1.26 22.39
CA GLN A 69 10.05 1.31 21.70
C GLN A 69 9.81 0.04 20.88
N TRP A 70 10.84 -0.46 20.20
CA TRP A 70 10.78 -1.67 19.39
C TRP A 70 10.38 -2.90 20.21
N VAL A 71 11.07 -3.15 21.33
CA VAL A 71 10.76 -4.26 22.25
C VAL A 71 9.36 -4.11 22.85
N ALA A 72 8.92 -2.88 23.12
CA ALA A 72 7.61 -2.62 23.70
C ALA A 72 6.45 -2.71 22.69
N GLN A 73 6.73 -2.83 21.39
CA GLN A 73 5.71 -2.85 20.34
C GLN A 73 5.58 -4.25 19.72
N PRO A 74 4.35 -4.80 19.62
CA PRO A 74 4.16 -6.07 18.94
C PRO A 74 4.36 -5.92 17.43
N TRP A 75 4.85 -6.99 16.82
CA TRP A 75 4.96 -7.08 15.37
C TRP A 75 3.58 -7.19 14.73
N ASN A 76 3.36 -6.41 13.69
CA ASN A 76 2.10 -6.40 12.95
C ASN A 76 2.25 -7.13 11.61
N THR A 77 1.14 -7.70 11.13
CA THR A 77 1.06 -8.26 9.79
C THR A 77 0.04 -7.48 8.98
N THR A 78 0.37 -7.19 7.73
CA THR A 78 -0.53 -6.49 6.81
C THR A 78 -1.29 -7.50 5.97
N GLY A 79 -2.62 -7.39 5.96
CA GLY A 79 -3.51 -8.16 5.09
C GLY A 79 -4.12 -7.29 3.99
N MET A 80 -4.84 -7.92 3.08
CA MET A 80 -5.72 -7.23 2.13
C MET A 80 -7.08 -7.90 2.11
N VAL A 81 -8.14 -7.12 2.02
CA VAL A 81 -9.53 -7.57 1.91
C VAL A 81 -10.07 -7.12 0.56
N HIS A 82 -10.81 -8.01 -0.09
CA HIS A 82 -11.49 -7.73 -1.35
C HIS A 82 -12.95 -8.14 -1.25
N CYS A 83 -13.86 -7.19 -1.40
CA CYS A 83 -15.29 -7.41 -1.39
C CYS A 83 -15.90 -7.03 -2.74
N ASN A 84 -16.77 -7.89 -3.25
CA ASN A 84 -17.49 -7.64 -4.51
C ASN A 84 -18.70 -6.71 -4.33
N PHE A 85 -19.17 -6.56 -3.09
CA PHE A 85 -20.33 -5.75 -2.72
C PHE A 85 -20.04 -5.05 -1.40
N TYR A 86 -20.38 -3.76 -1.30
CA TYR A 86 -20.23 -2.97 -0.09
C TYR A 86 -21.57 -2.72 0.61
N HIS A 87 -22.63 -3.44 0.21
CA HIS A 87 -23.94 -3.36 0.82
C HIS A 87 -24.66 -4.70 0.84
N SER A 88 -25.70 -4.78 1.68
CA SER A 88 -26.76 -5.78 1.62
C SER A 88 -28.10 -5.08 1.81
N SER A 89 -28.97 -5.11 0.80
CA SER A 89 -30.34 -4.58 0.92
C SER A 89 -31.18 -5.38 1.91
N THR A 90 -30.99 -6.70 1.96
CA THR A 90 -31.69 -7.58 2.90
C THR A 90 -31.35 -7.27 4.35
N LEU A 91 -30.08 -7.02 4.65
CA LEU A 91 -29.61 -6.69 6.00
C LEU A 91 -29.64 -5.18 6.29
N ARG A 92 -29.98 -4.36 5.29
CA ARG A 92 -29.88 -2.89 5.33
C ARG A 92 -28.55 -2.41 5.89
N LEU A 93 -27.47 -2.94 5.32
CA LEU A 93 -26.11 -2.76 5.80
C LEU A 93 -25.21 -2.21 4.70
N ALA A 94 -24.29 -1.32 5.06
CA ALA A 94 -23.17 -0.88 4.24
C ALA A 94 -21.84 -1.14 4.96
N ILE A 95 -20.79 -1.41 4.20
CA ILE A 95 -19.40 -1.49 4.68
C ILE A 95 -18.54 -0.48 3.94
N MET A 96 -17.57 0.11 4.64
CA MET A 96 -16.71 1.18 4.13
C MET A 96 -15.31 1.05 4.72
N GLY A 97 -14.32 1.71 4.09
CA GLY A 97 -12.95 1.69 4.59
C GLY A 97 -12.37 0.28 4.69
N ASP A 98 -11.56 0.03 5.71
CA ASP A 98 -10.86 -1.24 5.88
C ASP A 98 -11.80 -2.46 6.00
N ALA A 99 -13.05 -2.28 6.46
CA ALA A 99 -14.04 -3.35 6.48
C ALA A 99 -14.42 -3.84 5.08
N ALA A 100 -14.31 -2.98 4.06
CA ALA A 100 -14.63 -3.27 2.66
C ALA A 100 -13.39 -3.52 1.80
N HIS A 101 -12.27 -2.85 2.09
CA HIS A 101 -11.09 -2.83 1.24
C HIS A 101 -9.78 -2.56 1.99
N ALA A 102 -9.56 -3.23 3.13
CA ALA A 102 -8.26 -3.22 3.80
C ALA A 102 -7.13 -3.48 2.80
N THR A 103 -6.07 -2.66 2.87
CA THR A 103 -5.03 -2.60 1.84
C THR A 103 -3.63 -2.53 2.45
N SER A 104 -2.62 -2.75 1.62
CA SER A 104 -1.23 -2.47 1.99
C SER A 104 -1.00 -0.96 2.17
N PRO A 105 -0.18 -0.52 3.14
CA PRO A 105 0.15 0.89 3.31
C PRO A 105 1.00 1.48 2.17
N SER A 106 1.39 0.68 1.17
CA SER A 106 2.35 1.01 0.10
C SER A 106 2.14 2.37 -0.58
N ILE A 107 0.89 2.80 -0.77
CA ILE A 107 0.57 4.05 -1.49
C ILE A 107 -0.09 5.12 -0.60
N GLY A 108 -0.27 4.85 0.70
CA GLY A 108 -0.83 5.82 1.65
C GLY A 108 -2.27 6.27 1.33
N GLN A 109 -3.08 5.44 0.67
CA GLN A 109 -4.44 5.81 0.23
C GLN A 109 -5.58 5.13 1.01
N GLY A 110 -5.29 4.28 2.00
CA GLY A 110 -6.33 3.59 2.80
C GLY A 110 -7.30 4.58 3.46
N MET A 111 -6.78 5.44 4.33
CA MET A 111 -7.56 6.49 5.00
C MET A 111 -8.28 7.43 4.01
N ASN A 112 -7.57 7.91 2.98
CA ASN A 112 -8.16 8.80 1.97
C ASN A 112 -9.35 8.15 1.24
N THR A 113 -9.24 6.86 0.94
CA THR A 113 -10.32 6.11 0.29
C THR A 113 -11.50 5.89 1.24
N ALA A 114 -11.23 5.59 2.52
CA ALA A 114 -12.27 5.46 3.54
C ALA A 114 -13.05 6.77 3.75
N LEU A 115 -12.35 7.92 3.78
CA LEU A 115 -13.00 9.23 3.87
C LEU A 115 -13.81 9.54 2.60
N ALA A 116 -13.28 9.18 1.42
CA ALA A 116 -14.01 9.32 0.16
C ALA A 116 -15.24 8.39 0.07
N ASP A 117 -15.24 7.24 0.75
CA ASP A 117 -16.45 6.41 0.87
C ASP A 117 -17.52 7.12 1.68
N ALA A 118 -17.16 7.67 2.86
CA ALA A 118 -18.10 8.39 3.70
C ALA A 118 -18.70 9.60 2.97
N ALA A 119 -17.87 10.39 2.29
CA ALA A 119 -18.33 11.54 1.50
C ALA A 119 -19.22 11.14 0.32
N ALA A 120 -18.91 10.04 -0.37
CA ALA A 120 -19.75 9.56 -1.48
C ALA A 120 -21.09 9.02 -1.00
N PHE A 121 -21.15 8.44 0.20
CA PHE A 121 -22.41 7.97 0.77
C PHE A 121 -23.30 9.12 1.21
N ASP A 122 -22.73 10.15 1.85
CA ASP A 122 -23.41 11.39 2.22
C ASP A 122 -24.05 12.07 0.99
N ASP A 123 -23.27 12.25 -0.08
CA ASP A 123 -23.77 12.84 -1.32
C ASP A 123 -24.82 11.94 -2.03
N LEU A 124 -24.76 10.62 -1.87
CA LEU A 124 -25.82 9.74 -2.35
C LEU A 124 -27.11 9.85 -1.52
N LEU A 125 -27.02 10.03 -0.20
CA LEU A 125 -28.19 10.30 0.65
C LEU A 125 -28.92 11.56 0.16
N ASP A 126 -28.19 12.64 -0.10
CA ASP A 126 -28.74 13.89 -0.63
C ASP A 126 -29.42 13.69 -1.99
N ARG A 127 -28.75 13.03 -2.94
CA ARG A 127 -29.27 12.81 -4.30
C ARG A 127 -30.51 11.91 -4.33
N HIS A 128 -30.63 11.00 -3.38
CA HIS A 128 -31.71 10.02 -3.30
C HIS A 128 -32.74 10.34 -2.21
N TYR A 129 -32.70 11.55 -1.63
CA TYR A 129 -33.65 12.01 -0.59
C TYR A 129 -33.78 11.01 0.58
N ASP A 130 -32.64 10.53 1.07
CA ASP A 130 -32.55 9.54 2.16
C ASP A 130 -33.22 8.17 1.88
N ASP A 131 -33.52 7.86 0.61
CA ASP A 131 -34.00 6.53 0.21
C ASP A 131 -32.86 5.49 0.31
N ILE A 132 -32.71 4.90 1.49
CA ILE A 132 -31.68 3.88 1.79
C ILE A 132 -31.73 2.70 0.81
N ASP A 133 -32.93 2.29 0.37
CA ASP A 133 -33.07 1.15 -0.53
C ASP A 133 -32.51 1.47 -1.94
N ALA A 134 -32.50 2.75 -2.34
CA ALA A 134 -31.82 3.24 -3.54
C ALA A 134 -30.32 3.57 -3.31
N VAL A 135 -29.97 4.12 -2.14
CA VAL A 135 -28.60 4.55 -1.81
C VAL A 135 -27.64 3.38 -1.71
N LEU A 136 -28.00 2.31 -1.02
CA LEU A 136 -27.13 1.14 -0.82
C LEU A 136 -26.58 0.53 -2.13
N PRO A 137 -27.41 0.20 -3.13
CA PRO A 137 -26.92 -0.32 -4.41
C PRO A 137 -26.14 0.72 -5.21
N ALA A 138 -26.54 2.00 -5.18
CA ALA A 138 -25.80 3.08 -5.84
C ALA A 138 -24.39 3.23 -5.25
N PHE A 139 -24.29 3.19 -3.92
CA PHE A 139 -23.03 3.28 -3.18
C PHE A 139 -22.07 2.14 -3.56
N SER A 140 -22.54 0.90 -3.55
CA SER A 140 -21.69 -0.23 -3.95
C SER A 140 -21.24 -0.15 -5.40
N LYS A 141 -22.14 0.26 -6.32
CA LYS A 141 -21.80 0.45 -7.72
C LYS A 141 -20.70 1.51 -7.90
N GLU A 142 -20.73 2.57 -7.10
CA GLU A 142 -19.75 3.64 -7.17
C GLU A 142 -18.42 3.29 -6.50
N ARG A 143 -18.46 2.68 -5.31
CA ARG A 143 -17.28 2.56 -4.44
C ARG A 143 -16.52 1.24 -4.53
N VAL A 144 -17.16 0.14 -4.94
CA VAL A 144 -16.47 -1.16 -5.11
C VAL A 144 -15.31 -1.04 -6.10
N LYS A 145 -15.48 -0.31 -7.21
CA LYS A 145 -14.40 -0.10 -8.19
C LYS A 145 -13.23 0.70 -7.62
N GLU A 146 -13.47 1.63 -6.69
CA GLU A 146 -12.42 2.44 -6.07
C GLU A 146 -11.62 1.62 -5.06
N GLY A 147 -12.28 0.87 -4.16
CA GLY A 147 -11.58 0.00 -3.21
C GLY A 147 -10.88 -1.20 -3.86
N ASN A 148 -11.43 -1.73 -4.95
CA ASN A 148 -10.75 -2.78 -5.74
C ASN A 148 -9.55 -2.22 -6.51
N ALA A 149 -9.63 -0.99 -7.00
CA ALA A 149 -8.49 -0.29 -7.59
C ALA A 149 -7.42 0.03 -6.54
N LEU A 150 -7.81 0.46 -5.34
CA LEU A 150 -6.91 0.71 -4.19
C LEU A 150 -6.02 -0.50 -3.92
N THR A 151 -6.64 -1.65 -3.66
CA THR A 151 -5.94 -2.89 -3.30
C THR A 151 -5.06 -3.39 -4.46
N SER A 152 -5.56 -3.33 -5.68
CA SER A 152 -4.80 -3.74 -6.88
C SER A 152 -3.58 -2.86 -7.12
N ILE A 153 -3.74 -1.54 -7.09
CA ILE A 153 -2.62 -0.61 -7.31
C ILE A 153 -1.62 -0.77 -6.17
N ALA A 154 -2.05 -0.78 -4.91
CA ALA A 154 -1.15 -0.90 -3.76
C ALA A 154 -0.27 -2.15 -3.82
N TYR A 155 -0.78 -3.24 -4.39
CA TYR A 155 -0.07 -4.50 -4.51
C TYR A 155 0.82 -4.62 -5.75
N TYR A 156 0.40 -4.07 -6.89
CA TYR A 156 1.09 -4.27 -8.18
C TYR A 156 1.94 -3.07 -8.64
N VAL A 157 1.85 -1.91 -7.97
CA VAL A 157 2.59 -0.71 -8.36
C VAL A 157 4.11 -0.86 -8.16
N TYR A 158 4.52 -1.61 -7.13
CA TYR A 158 5.91 -1.97 -6.82
C TYR A 158 6.13 -3.47 -7.08
N PRO A 159 6.57 -3.85 -8.29
CA PRO A 159 6.96 -5.23 -8.57
C PRO A 159 7.96 -5.79 -7.55
N MET A 160 7.86 -7.07 -7.23
CA MET A 160 8.83 -7.76 -6.38
C MET A 160 10.13 -8.12 -7.12
N SER A 161 10.25 -7.76 -8.41
CA SER A 161 11.42 -8.02 -9.25
C SER A 161 12.23 -6.75 -9.48
N ASP A 162 13.53 -6.80 -9.15
CA ASP A 162 14.46 -5.68 -9.35
C ASP A 162 14.55 -5.24 -10.81
N PHE A 163 14.53 -6.18 -11.75
CA PHE A 163 14.53 -5.86 -13.18
C PHE A 163 13.28 -5.09 -13.60
N GLN A 164 12.10 -5.50 -13.12
CA GLN A 164 10.86 -4.78 -13.40
C GLN A 164 10.83 -3.40 -12.73
N ASN A 165 11.35 -3.28 -11.50
CA ASN A 165 11.49 -2.00 -10.81
C ASN A 165 12.40 -1.04 -11.57
N LEU A 166 13.56 -1.52 -12.04
CA LEU A 166 14.47 -0.71 -12.85
C LEU A 166 13.81 -0.27 -14.15
N ARG A 167 13.16 -1.20 -14.87
CA ARG A 167 12.43 -0.89 -16.11
C ARG A 167 11.36 0.17 -15.87
N ASN A 168 10.53 0.00 -14.83
CA ASN A 168 9.47 0.96 -14.50
C ASN A 168 10.05 2.33 -14.14
N THR A 169 11.17 2.37 -13.42
CA THR A 169 11.85 3.62 -13.08
C THR A 169 12.31 4.36 -14.33
N VAL A 170 12.98 3.66 -15.27
CA VAL A 170 13.42 4.25 -16.54
C VAL A 170 12.24 4.75 -17.37
N VAL A 171 11.18 3.94 -17.50
CA VAL A 171 9.97 4.32 -18.23
C VAL A 171 9.31 5.56 -17.62
N ASN A 172 9.23 5.64 -16.28
CA ASN A 172 8.65 6.78 -15.59
C ASN A 172 9.48 8.06 -15.79
N ILE A 173 10.82 7.96 -15.76
CA ILE A 173 11.71 9.09 -16.06
C ILE A 173 11.46 9.61 -17.48
N LEU A 174 11.46 8.72 -18.47
CA LEU A 174 11.21 9.09 -19.87
C LEU A 174 9.83 9.71 -20.05
N ARG A 175 8.79 9.11 -19.44
CA ARG A 175 7.42 9.65 -19.49
C ARG A 175 7.33 11.04 -18.86
N ASN A 176 7.99 11.27 -17.73
CA ASN A 176 8.00 12.59 -17.09
C ASN A 176 8.70 13.64 -17.95
N ILE A 177 9.80 13.28 -18.62
CA ILE A 177 10.47 14.15 -19.59
C ILE A 177 9.54 14.44 -20.78
N LEU A 178 8.93 13.41 -21.36
CA LEU A 178 8.02 13.58 -22.50
C LEU A 178 6.77 14.39 -22.12
N HIS A 179 6.18 14.17 -20.95
CA HIS A 179 5.04 14.96 -20.47
C HIS A 179 5.42 16.44 -20.28
N ARG A 180 6.65 16.73 -19.83
CA ARG A 180 7.14 18.10 -19.70
C ARG A 180 7.25 18.83 -21.04
N TYR A 181 7.62 18.14 -22.11
CA TYR A 181 7.82 18.75 -23.44
C TYR A 181 6.59 18.61 -24.37
N LEU A 182 5.77 17.57 -24.19
CA LEU A 182 4.63 17.20 -25.04
C LEU A 182 3.40 16.81 -24.18
N PRO A 183 2.88 17.72 -23.33
CA PRO A 183 1.79 17.41 -22.40
C PRO A 183 0.47 17.01 -23.09
N SER A 184 0.27 17.42 -24.35
CA SER A 184 -0.88 17.04 -25.16
C SER A 184 -0.85 15.60 -25.68
N LEU A 185 0.34 14.99 -25.76
CA LEU A 185 0.53 13.63 -26.29
C LEU A 185 0.77 12.59 -25.19
N VAL A 186 1.33 13.02 -24.05
CA VAL A 186 1.68 12.14 -22.94
C VAL A 186 0.99 12.63 -21.68
N ALA A 187 0.02 11.87 -21.20
CA ALA A 187 -0.63 12.12 -19.91
C ALA A 187 0.39 11.99 -18.74
N PRO A 188 0.13 12.60 -17.57
CA PRO A 188 0.95 12.39 -16.38
C PRO A 188 0.93 10.91 -15.94
N ASP A 189 1.91 10.48 -15.15
CA ASP A 189 1.88 9.13 -14.56
C ASP A 189 0.61 8.95 -13.71
N PRO A 190 -0.10 7.81 -13.79
CA PRO A 190 -1.32 7.60 -13.05
C PRO A 190 -1.17 7.75 -11.52
N LEU A 191 0.01 7.48 -10.94
CA LEU A 191 0.25 7.72 -9.50
C LEU A 191 0.23 9.20 -9.13
N VAL A 192 0.67 10.06 -10.05
CA VAL A 192 0.62 11.52 -9.84
C VAL A 192 -0.84 11.99 -9.81
N SER A 193 -1.72 11.38 -10.60
CA SER A 193 -3.15 11.70 -10.58
C SER A 193 -3.80 11.35 -9.25
N ILE A 194 -3.46 10.19 -8.67
CA ILE A 194 -3.93 9.76 -7.34
C ILE A 194 -3.52 10.77 -6.26
N GLY A 195 -2.25 11.19 -6.27
CA GLY A 195 -1.74 12.18 -5.32
C GLY A 195 -2.40 13.57 -5.43
N LYS A 196 -3.08 13.86 -6.54
CA LYS A 196 -3.85 15.10 -6.76
C LYS A 196 -5.36 14.93 -6.51
N GLY A 197 -5.78 13.81 -5.91
CA GLY A 197 -7.19 13.51 -5.65
C GLY A 197 -7.95 12.92 -6.83
N GLY A 198 -7.26 12.41 -7.86
CA GLY A 198 -7.88 11.66 -8.95
C GLY A 198 -8.45 10.32 -8.49
N LYS A 199 -9.41 9.78 -9.24
CA LYS A 199 -10.05 8.49 -8.91
C LYS A 199 -9.06 7.34 -9.06
N LEU A 200 -9.08 6.41 -8.10
CA LEU A 200 -8.24 5.23 -8.12
C LEU A 200 -8.63 4.31 -9.27
N SER A 201 -9.93 4.20 -9.57
CA SER A 201 -10.41 3.38 -10.68
C SER A 201 -9.94 3.87 -12.05
N GLU A 202 -9.82 5.18 -12.25
CA GLU A 202 -9.27 5.77 -13.48
C GLU A 202 -7.77 5.52 -13.60
N ALA A 203 -7.02 5.71 -12.51
CA ALA A 203 -5.60 5.39 -12.48
C ALA A 203 -5.35 3.90 -12.73
N TYR A 204 -6.17 3.02 -12.16
CA TYR A 204 -6.13 1.58 -12.40
C TYR A 204 -6.38 1.23 -13.87
N ALA A 205 -7.39 1.84 -14.49
CA ALA A 205 -7.71 1.61 -15.90
C ALA A 205 -6.54 2.04 -16.81
N GLU A 206 -5.93 3.19 -16.55
CA GLU A 206 -4.79 3.68 -17.33
C GLU A 206 -3.55 2.80 -17.14
N MET A 207 -3.22 2.40 -15.90
CA MET A 207 -2.11 1.47 -15.65
C MET A 207 -2.34 0.09 -16.28
N THR A 208 -3.59 -0.35 -16.37
CA THR A 208 -3.98 -1.58 -17.08
C THR A 208 -3.78 -1.43 -18.58
N ARG A 209 -4.24 -0.32 -19.17
CA ARG A 209 -4.04 0.01 -20.59
C ARG A 209 -2.56 0.06 -20.99
N MET A 210 -1.71 0.55 -20.09
CA MET A 210 -0.25 0.56 -20.25
C MET A 210 0.41 -0.82 -20.07
N GLY A 211 -0.33 -1.84 -19.64
CA GLY A 211 0.20 -3.19 -19.36
C GLY A 211 1.06 -3.29 -18.09
N ARG A 212 1.18 -2.21 -17.30
CA ARG A 212 2.03 -2.15 -16.09
C ARG A 212 1.53 -3.11 -15.02
N LEU A 213 0.22 -3.12 -14.76
CA LEU A 213 -0.37 -4.02 -13.74
C LEU A 213 -0.30 -5.48 -14.18
N ALA A 214 -0.56 -5.79 -15.45
CA ALA A 214 -0.49 -7.17 -15.95
C ALA A 214 0.93 -7.77 -15.83
N ALA A 215 1.96 -6.97 -16.15
CA ALA A 215 3.35 -7.39 -16.04
C ALA A 215 3.79 -7.65 -14.58
N ALA A 216 3.37 -6.76 -13.66
CA ALA A 216 3.64 -6.91 -12.23
C ALA A 216 2.85 -8.09 -11.64
N ARG A 217 1.60 -8.27 -12.06
CA ARG A 217 0.71 -9.33 -11.59
C ARG A 217 1.27 -10.71 -11.84
N ARG A 218 1.72 -10.98 -13.07
CA ARG A 218 2.30 -12.29 -13.42
C ARG A 218 3.43 -12.65 -12.46
N VAL A 219 4.38 -11.74 -12.25
CA VAL A 219 5.55 -12.00 -11.39
C VAL A 219 5.17 -12.11 -9.91
N ASN A 220 4.38 -11.17 -9.38
CA ASN A 220 4.03 -11.15 -7.97
C ASN A 220 3.15 -12.36 -7.59
N ASP A 221 2.19 -12.74 -8.45
CA ASP A 221 1.31 -13.87 -8.20
C ASP A 221 2.08 -15.21 -8.27
N ASP A 222 3.04 -15.35 -9.20
CA ASP A 222 3.89 -16.54 -9.32
C ASP A 222 4.82 -16.69 -8.10
N LEU A 223 5.47 -15.60 -7.66
CA LEU A 223 6.32 -15.60 -6.46
C LEU A 223 5.53 -15.97 -5.20
N ARG A 224 4.34 -15.38 -5.05
CA ARG A 224 3.47 -15.65 -3.89
C ARG A 224 2.98 -17.09 -3.89
N ARG A 225 2.58 -17.61 -5.06
CA ARG A 225 2.13 -18.99 -5.20
C ARG A 225 3.24 -19.97 -4.87
N GLY A 226 4.44 -19.77 -5.44
CA GLY A 226 5.60 -20.61 -5.14
C GLY A 226 5.97 -20.59 -3.66
N TRP A 227 5.93 -19.41 -3.01
CA TRP A 227 6.15 -19.33 -1.56
C TRP A 227 5.07 -20.05 -0.76
N PHE A 228 3.80 -19.86 -1.11
CA PHE A 228 2.69 -20.54 -0.45
C PHE A 228 2.82 -22.06 -0.58
N GLU A 229 3.04 -22.56 -1.79
CA GLU A 229 3.22 -23.98 -2.10
C GLU A 229 4.39 -24.60 -1.31
N LYS A 230 5.54 -23.89 -1.21
CA LYS A 230 6.67 -24.33 -0.35
C LYS A 230 6.27 -24.39 1.11
N ARG A 231 5.59 -23.34 1.61
CA ARG A 231 5.20 -23.22 3.02
C ARG A 231 4.21 -24.30 3.45
N VAL A 232 3.28 -24.68 2.57
CA VAL A 232 2.29 -25.74 2.86
C VAL A 232 2.78 -27.14 2.44
N GLY A 233 4.02 -27.27 1.96
CA GLY A 233 4.62 -28.56 1.60
C GLY A 233 4.12 -29.16 0.28
N LEU A 234 3.47 -28.37 -0.58
CA LEU A 234 3.04 -28.81 -1.92
C LEU A 234 4.23 -29.00 -2.87
N ILE A 235 5.32 -28.25 -2.68
CA ILE A 235 6.58 -28.38 -3.42
C ILE A 235 7.77 -28.41 -2.45
N LYS A 236 8.86 -29.08 -2.83
CA LYS A 236 10.10 -29.09 -2.03
C LYS A 236 10.70 -27.68 -1.97
N ALA A 237 11.17 -27.30 -0.78
CA ALA A 237 11.75 -25.99 -0.49
C ALA A 237 13.03 -25.72 -1.31
#